data_AF-A0A7V9GSU5-F1
#
_entry.id   AF-A0A7V9GSU5-F1
#
_cell.length_a   1.000
_cell.length_b   1.000
_cell.length_c   1.000
_cell.angle_alpha   90.00
_cell.angle_beta   90.00
_cell.angle_gamma   90.00
#
_symmetry.space_group_name_H-M   'P 1'
#
loop_
_entity.id
_entity.type
_entity.pdbx_description
1 polymer ?
#
loop_
_entity_poly.entity_id
_entity_poly.type
_entity_poly.pdbx_seq_one_letter_code
_entity_poly.pdbx_strand_id
1 'polypeptide(L)'
;MPRHGLTLLACAAFAALPGAAAAAEPEAAPGELIVRYQPGVDAGERAEVRAEADTTVAETMALPRAQVLEADDPAAAIAELEADPRVDYAEPNFIVRSSAAPSDTAFGSLWALDNLGQSGGSADADIDWLE
;
A
#
# COMPACT_ATOMS: atom_id res chain seq x y z
N MET A 1 7.72 -65.38 -37.64
CA MET A 1 8.94 -64.53 -37.69
C MET A 1 8.74 -63.50 -38.80
N PRO A 2 9.08 -62.20 -38.68
CA PRO A 2 9.48 -61.34 -37.54
C PRO A 2 8.31 -60.40 -37.08
N ARG A 3 8.22 -59.88 -35.83
CA ARG A 3 8.81 -58.65 -35.21
C ARG A 3 8.56 -57.40 -36.07
N HIS A 4 8.07 -56.23 -35.63
CA HIS A 4 8.48 -55.26 -34.59
C HIS A 4 7.23 -54.35 -34.34
N GLY A 5 6.75 -54.03 -33.13
CA GLY A 5 7.36 -53.15 -32.13
C GLY A 5 7.03 -51.67 -32.40
N LEU A 6 6.09 -51.06 -31.66
CA LEU A 6 6.15 -49.64 -31.24
C LEU A 6 5.05 -49.31 -30.21
N THR A 7 5.42 -49.20 -28.94
CA THR A 7 4.66 -48.48 -27.92
C THR A 7 4.81 -46.99 -28.20
N LEU A 8 3.70 -46.26 -28.35
CA LEU A 8 3.70 -44.80 -28.37
C LEU A 8 2.95 -44.29 -27.14
N LEU A 9 3.76 -43.89 -26.17
CA LEU A 9 3.41 -43.05 -25.04
C LEU A 9 2.98 -41.69 -25.61
N ALA A 10 1.72 -41.29 -25.41
CA ALA A 10 1.26 -39.94 -25.73
C ALA A 10 1.09 -39.15 -24.42
N CYS A 11 2.15 -38.43 -24.05
CA CYS A 11 2.09 -37.28 -23.16
C CYS A 11 1.46 -36.09 -23.91
N ALA A 12 0.74 -35.24 -23.16
CA ALA A 12 0.52 -33.79 -23.31
C ALA A 12 -0.96 -33.43 -23.07
N ALA A 13 -1.34 -32.40 -22.34
CA ALA A 13 -0.62 -31.41 -21.57
C ALA A 13 -1.61 -30.80 -20.56
N PHE A 14 -1.19 -30.64 -19.31
CA PHE A 14 -1.93 -29.82 -18.36
C PHE A 14 -1.57 -28.36 -18.66
N ALA A 15 -2.51 -27.58 -19.17
CA ALA A 15 -2.31 -26.16 -19.40
C ALA A 15 -2.09 -25.45 -18.05
N ALA A 16 -0.85 -25.07 -17.76
CA ALA A 16 -0.55 -24.22 -16.62
C ALA A 16 -1.05 -22.80 -16.95
N LEU A 17 -2.09 -22.37 -16.25
CA LEU A 17 -2.48 -20.96 -16.21
C LEU A 17 -1.29 -20.16 -15.65
N PRO A 18 -0.91 -19.03 -16.27
CA PRO A 18 0.09 -18.14 -15.70
C PRO A 18 -0.40 -17.67 -14.33
N GLY A 19 0.41 -17.94 -13.29
CA GLY A 19 0.08 -17.59 -11.92
C GLY A 19 -0.12 -16.09 -11.79
N ALA A 20 -1.25 -15.68 -11.17
CA ALA A 20 -1.43 -14.32 -10.73
C ALA A 20 -0.22 -13.94 -9.85
N ALA A 21 0.49 -12.88 -10.22
CA ALA A 21 1.53 -12.33 -9.38
C ALA A 21 0.88 -11.98 -8.03
N ALA A 22 1.28 -12.67 -6.95
CA ALA A 22 0.84 -12.33 -5.61
C ALA A 22 1.23 -10.87 -5.36
N ALA A 23 0.25 -10.02 -5.11
CA ALA A 23 0.50 -8.67 -4.65
C ALA A 23 1.33 -8.78 -3.37
N ALA A 24 2.48 -8.11 -3.31
CA ALA A 24 3.27 -8.04 -2.08
C ALA A 24 2.40 -7.43 -0.97
N GLU A 25 2.48 -7.99 0.23
CA GLU A 25 1.78 -7.42 1.38
C GLU A 25 2.26 -5.99 1.62
N PRO A 26 1.35 -5.06 1.93
CA PRO A 26 1.73 -3.68 2.20
C PRO A 26 2.69 -3.61 3.38
N GLU A 27 3.80 -2.90 3.19
CA GLU A 27 4.82 -2.71 4.21
C GLU A 27 4.33 -1.69 5.25
N ALA A 28 4.38 -2.05 6.53
CA ALA A 28 4.10 -1.13 7.64
C ALA A 28 5.40 -0.56 8.20
N ALA A 29 5.36 0.69 8.68
CA ALA A 29 6.45 1.29 9.42
C ALA A 29 6.71 0.49 10.71
N PRO A 30 7.96 0.08 10.99
CA PRO A 30 8.27 -0.75 12.16
C PRO A 30 7.88 -0.05 13.46
N GLY A 31 7.10 -0.72 14.31
CA GLY A 31 6.71 -0.19 15.62
C GLY A 31 5.57 0.82 15.58
N GLU A 32 5.09 1.24 14.40
CA GLU A 32 4.12 2.33 14.28
C GLU A 32 2.71 1.86 13.91
N LEU A 33 1.72 2.50 14.51
CA LEU A 33 0.30 2.32 14.23
C LEU A 33 -0.43 3.65 14.24
N ILE A 34 -1.54 3.73 13.52
CA ILE A 34 -2.43 4.88 13.51
C ILE A 34 -3.65 4.52 14.35
N VAL A 35 -3.96 5.34 15.34
CA VAL A 35 -5.23 5.27 16.07
C VAL A 35 -6.09 6.46 15.73
N ARG A 36 -7.41 6.23 15.61
CA ARG A 36 -8.41 7.30 15.64
C ARG A 36 -9.38 7.06 16.79
N TYR A 37 -9.59 8.08 17.62
CA TYR A 37 -10.51 7.99 18.76
C TYR A 37 -11.92 8.39 18.37
N GLN A 38 -12.94 7.89 19.07
CA GLN A 38 -14.34 8.30 18.94
C GLN A 38 -14.53 9.82 19.15
N PRO A 39 -15.58 10.43 18.59
CA PRO A 39 -15.96 11.80 18.91
C PRO A 39 -16.22 11.99 20.40
N GLY A 40 -15.76 13.11 20.96
CA GLY A 40 -15.97 13.44 22.38
C GLY A 40 -14.88 12.94 23.32
N VAL A 41 -14.02 12.00 22.89
CA VAL A 41 -12.89 11.52 23.70
C VAL A 41 -11.87 12.65 23.88
N ASP A 42 -11.67 13.08 25.11
CA ASP A 42 -10.81 14.21 25.47
C ASP A 42 -9.33 13.81 25.61
N ALA A 43 -8.45 14.77 25.92
CA ALA A 43 -7.02 14.53 25.97
C ALA A 43 -6.59 13.60 27.12
N GLY A 44 -7.32 13.61 28.24
CA GLY A 44 -7.08 12.75 29.38
C GLY A 44 -7.49 11.31 29.07
N GLU A 45 -8.70 11.13 28.54
CA GLU A 45 -9.18 9.82 28.13
C GLU A 45 -8.28 9.20 27.05
N ARG A 46 -7.79 9.99 26.08
CA ARG A 46 -6.81 9.50 25.10
C ARG A 46 -5.49 9.07 25.75
N ALA A 47 -5.06 9.74 26.81
CA ALA A 47 -3.85 9.35 27.53
C ALA A 47 -4.04 8.03 28.28
N GLU A 48 -5.23 7.80 28.84
CA GLU A 48 -5.61 6.52 29.45
C GLU A 48 -5.62 5.39 28.42
N VAL A 49 -6.32 5.56 27.28
CA VAL A 49 -6.35 4.57 26.19
C VAL A 49 -4.93 4.15 25.77
N ARG A 50 -4.04 5.13 25.58
CA ARG A 50 -2.65 4.84 25.17
C ARG A 50 -1.86 4.10 26.24
N ALA A 51 -2.02 4.50 27.50
CA ALA A 51 -1.33 3.86 28.62
C ALA A 51 -1.83 2.43 28.85
N GLU A 52 -3.12 2.17 28.63
CA GLU A 52 -3.71 0.83 28.69
C GLU A 52 -3.18 -0.09 27.58
N ALA A 53 -2.92 0.47 26.39
CA ALA A 53 -2.36 -0.26 25.24
C ALA A 53 -0.83 -0.20 25.13
N ASP A 54 -0.12 0.21 26.19
CA ASP A 54 1.35 0.33 26.24
C ASP A 54 1.96 1.09 25.04
N THR A 55 1.33 2.20 24.63
CA THR A 55 1.73 3.00 23.47
C THR A 55 2.16 4.42 23.82
N THR A 56 3.04 5.00 22.98
CA THR A 56 3.46 6.41 23.07
C THR A 56 3.11 7.18 21.82
N VAL A 57 2.94 8.51 21.92
CA VAL A 57 2.64 9.36 20.76
C VAL A 57 3.93 9.65 20.00
N ALA A 58 4.01 9.20 18.75
CA ALA A 58 5.05 9.60 17.80
C ALA A 58 4.68 10.91 17.11
N GLU A 59 3.47 10.99 16.56
CA GLU A 59 3.03 12.14 15.77
C GLU A 59 1.54 12.47 15.98
N THR A 60 1.20 13.76 15.94
CA THR A 60 -0.20 14.21 15.83
C THR A 60 -0.54 14.51 14.38
N MET A 61 -1.58 13.88 13.86
CA MET A 61 -1.98 14.04 12.47
C MET A 61 -2.83 15.30 12.26
N ALA A 62 -2.84 15.82 11.03
CA ALA A 62 -3.80 16.84 10.62
C ALA A 62 -5.25 16.32 10.63
N LEU A 63 -5.43 15.00 10.50
CA LEU A 63 -6.73 14.35 10.64
C LEU A 63 -7.21 14.46 12.10
N PRO A 64 -8.40 15.06 12.36
CA PRO A 64 -8.88 15.21 13.73
C PRO A 64 -9.10 13.87 14.42
N ARG A 65 -8.73 13.82 15.69
CA ARG A 65 -8.81 12.64 16.57
C ARG A 65 -7.88 11.49 16.16
N ALA A 66 -6.94 11.70 15.25
CA ALA A 66 -5.99 10.66 14.84
C ALA A 66 -4.58 10.98 15.31
N GLN A 67 -3.83 9.95 15.68
CA GLN A 67 -2.44 10.03 16.10
C GLN A 67 -1.65 8.84 15.55
N VAL A 68 -0.37 9.06 15.28
CA VAL A 68 0.60 7.99 15.10
C VAL A 68 1.15 7.63 16.47
N LEU A 69 1.07 6.36 16.80
CA LEU A 69 1.58 5.79 18.05
C LEU A 69 2.72 4.82 17.76
N GLU A 70 3.61 4.69 18.73
CA GLU A 70 4.66 3.67 18.76
C GLU A 70 4.36 2.63 19.83
N ALA A 71 4.65 1.37 19.52
CA ALA A 71 4.56 0.22 20.41
C ALA A 71 5.67 -0.80 20.12
N ASP A 72 6.11 -1.53 21.13
CA ASP A 72 7.06 -2.65 20.96
C ASP A 72 6.42 -3.81 20.16
N ASP A 73 5.13 -4.05 20.37
CA ASP A 73 4.31 -4.99 19.59
C ASP A 73 3.06 -4.29 19.03
N PRO A 74 3.16 -3.70 17.82
CA PRO A 74 2.04 -2.98 17.21
C PRO A 74 0.82 -3.86 16.97
N ALA A 75 1.00 -5.17 16.74
CA ALA A 75 -0.14 -6.06 16.47
C ALA A 75 -0.96 -6.29 17.75
N ALA A 76 -0.28 -6.50 18.88
CA ALA A 76 -0.94 -6.59 20.19
C ALA A 76 -1.63 -5.26 20.56
N ALA A 77 -0.91 -4.14 20.42
CA ALA A 77 -1.45 -2.82 20.72
C ALA A 77 -2.68 -2.48 19.85
N ILE A 78 -2.67 -2.81 18.56
CA ILE A 78 -3.84 -2.63 17.68
C ILE A 78 -5.03 -3.45 18.20
N ALA A 79 -4.83 -4.73 18.54
CA ALA A 79 -5.90 -5.58 19.04
C ALA A 79 -6.53 -5.05 20.34
N GLU A 80 -5.71 -4.49 21.24
CA GLU A 80 -6.18 -3.85 22.47
C GLU A 80 -6.93 -2.54 22.18
N LEU A 81 -6.38 -1.69 21.32
CA LEU A 81 -7.02 -0.43 20.91
C LEU A 81 -8.36 -0.67 20.20
N GLU A 82 -8.45 -1.66 19.30
CA GLU A 82 -9.70 -2.01 18.61
C GLU A 82 -10.77 -2.56 19.56
N ALA A 83 -10.39 -3.09 20.73
CA ALA A 83 -11.31 -3.54 21.74
C ALA A 83 -11.83 -2.41 22.65
N ASP A 84 -11.19 -1.24 22.66
CA ASP A 84 -11.58 -0.10 23.47
C ASP A 84 -12.75 0.68 22.84
N PRO A 85 -13.89 0.88 23.54
CA PRO A 85 -15.05 1.59 22.99
C PRO A 85 -14.79 3.09 22.72
N ARG A 86 -13.70 3.66 23.21
CA ARG A 86 -13.24 5.03 22.94
C ARG A 86 -12.49 5.13 21.61
N VAL A 87 -12.19 4.01 20.95
CA VAL A 87 -11.47 3.96 19.67
C VAL A 87 -12.46 3.76 18.52
N ASP A 88 -12.21 4.49 17.42
CA ASP A 88 -12.94 4.40 16.15
C ASP A 88 -12.29 3.33 15.26
N TYR A 89 -10.96 3.36 15.16
CA TYR A 89 -10.15 2.28 14.58
C TYR A 89 -8.69 2.39 15.02
N ALA A 90 -7.95 1.29 14.90
CA ALA A 90 -6.49 1.26 14.96
C ALA A 90 -5.94 0.39 13.83
N GLU A 91 -4.90 0.83 13.13
CA GLU A 91 -4.33 0.10 12.00
C GLU A 91 -2.80 0.28 11.93
N PRO A 92 -2.06 -0.62 11.26
CA PRO A 92 -0.64 -0.41 11.02
C PRO A 92 -0.38 0.87 10.21
N ASN A 93 0.71 1.59 10.51
CA ASN A 93 1.10 2.74 9.70
C ASN A 93 1.73 2.28 8.37
N PHE A 94 0.92 2.06 7.34
CA PHE A 94 1.38 1.55 6.04
C PHE A 94 2.18 2.57 5.23
N ILE A 95 3.30 2.13 4.68
CA ILE A 95 4.13 2.88 3.74
C ILE A 95 3.52 2.76 2.33
N VAL A 96 2.87 3.85 1.89
CA VAL A 96 2.33 3.96 0.52
C VAL A 96 3.34 4.59 -0.42
N ARG A 97 3.45 4.06 -1.65
CA ARG A 97 4.38 4.53 -2.69
C ARG A 97 3.59 4.93 -3.94
N SER A 98 3.97 6.02 -4.60
CA SER A 98 3.37 6.40 -5.88
C SER A 98 3.79 5.41 -6.97
N SER A 99 2.85 5.08 -7.86
CA SER A 99 3.20 4.37 -9.09
C SER A 99 3.66 5.39 -10.13
N ALA A 100 4.83 5.17 -10.72
CA ALA A 100 5.39 6.07 -11.73
C ALA A 100 4.72 5.97 -13.11
N ALA A 101 3.86 4.96 -13.31
CA ALA A 101 3.19 4.73 -14.57
C ALA A 101 1.78 5.34 -14.54
N PRO A 102 1.46 6.29 -15.43
CA PRO A 102 0.10 6.78 -15.56
C PRO A 102 -0.81 5.63 -16.03
N SER A 103 -1.93 5.45 -15.35
CA SER A 103 -2.91 4.39 -15.63
C SER A 103 -3.75 4.62 -16.90
N ASP A 104 -3.42 5.64 -17.70
CA ASP A 104 -4.14 6.00 -18.91
C ASP A 104 -3.54 5.27 -20.12
N THR A 105 -4.35 4.41 -20.76
CA THR A 105 -3.95 3.64 -21.95
C THR A 105 -3.65 4.54 -23.14
N ALA A 106 -4.18 5.77 -23.15
CA ALA A 106 -3.90 6.78 -24.15
C ALA A 106 -2.65 7.61 -23.83
N PHE A 107 -1.92 7.37 -22.73
CA PHE A 107 -0.72 8.14 -22.38
C PHE A 107 0.32 8.17 -23.51
N GLY A 108 0.54 7.04 -24.19
CA GLY A 108 1.40 6.99 -25.39
C GLY A 108 0.83 7.70 -26.63
N SER A 109 -0.42 8.14 -26.60
CA SER A 109 -1.12 8.90 -27.64
C SER A 109 -1.32 10.38 -27.26
N LEU A 110 -0.95 10.79 -26.04
CA LEU A 110 -1.00 12.19 -25.58
C LEU A 110 0.27 12.93 -26.01
N TRP A 111 0.45 13.05 -27.33
CA TRP A 111 1.57 13.72 -28.00
C TRP A 111 1.80 15.19 -27.58
N ALA A 112 0.85 15.80 -26.87
CA ALA A 112 0.96 17.16 -26.34
C ALA A 112 1.82 17.28 -25.06
N LEU A 113 2.23 16.15 -24.45
CA LEU A 113 3.08 16.14 -23.25
C LEU A 113 4.56 15.87 -23.53
N ASP A 114 4.92 15.60 -24.79
CA ASP A 114 6.30 15.35 -25.20
C ASP A 114 6.65 16.30 -26.37
N ASN A 115 7.09 17.51 -26.05
CA ASN A 115 7.29 18.57 -27.02
C ASN A 115 8.67 18.46 -27.69
N LEU A 116 8.83 17.46 -28.57
CA LEU A 116 10.06 17.25 -29.38
C LEU A 116 10.26 18.26 -30.51
N GLY A 117 9.55 19.41 -30.50
CA GLY A 117 9.71 20.48 -31.49
C GLY A 117 9.01 20.26 -32.85
N GLN A 118 8.00 19.40 -32.92
CA GLN A 118 7.49 18.85 -34.20
C GLN A 118 6.60 19.80 -35.03
N SER A 119 6.36 21.04 -34.58
CA SER A 119 5.53 22.01 -35.31
C SER A 119 5.92 23.47 -35.06
N GLY A 120 7.22 23.76 -34.90
CA GLY A 120 7.71 25.14 -34.77
C GLY A 120 7.57 25.75 -33.37
N GLY A 121 7.37 24.94 -32.33
CA GLY A 121 7.57 25.34 -30.94
C GLY A 121 9.06 25.38 -30.57
N SER A 122 9.43 26.21 -29.60
CA SER A 122 10.76 26.19 -29.00
C SER A 122 10.96 24.86 -28.28
N ALA A 123 12.07 24.16 -28.55
CA ALA A 123 12.51 23.06 -27.68
C ALA A 123 12.76 23.62 -26.27
N ASP A 124 12.48 22.83 -25.22
CA ASP A 124 12.70 23.20 -23.80
C ASP A 124 11.68 24.23 -23.25
N ALA A 125 10.44 24.16 -23.73
CA ALA A 125 9.29 24.88 -23.17
C ALA A 125 8.30 23.90 -22.53
N ASP A 126 8.83 22.98 -21.72
CA ASP A 126 8.11 22.01 -20.92
C ASP A 126 7.78 22.55 -19.51
N ILE A 127 6.98 21.79 -18.78
CA ILE A 127 6.78 21.99 -17.34
C ILE A 127 7.64 20.92 -16.67
N ASP A 128 8.73 21.36 -16.06
CA ASP A 128 9.66 20.54 -15.29
C ASP A 128 8.95 19.88 -14.10
N TRP A 129 8.37 18.70 -14.32
CA TRP A 129 7.87 17.83 -13.25
C TRP A 129 8.71 16.55 -13.11
N LEU A 130 9.76 16.37 -13.93
CA LEU A 130 10.60 15.18 -13.93
C LEU A 130 12.10 15.45 -13.66
N GLU A 131 12.43 16.39 -12.78
CA GLU A 131 13.72 16.37 -12.05
C GLU A 131 13.51 16.18 -10.54
#